data_AF-A0A822ELA1-F1
#
_entry.id   AF-A0A822ELA1-F1
#
_cell.length_a   1.000
_cell.length_b   1.000
_cell.length_c   1.000
_cell.angle_alpha   90.00
_cell.angle_beta   90.00
_cell.angle_gamma   90.00
#
_symmetry.space_group_name_H-M   'P 1'
#
loop_
_entity.id
_entity.type
_entity.pdbx_description
1 polymer ?
#
loop_
_entity_poly.entity_id
_entity_poly.type
_entity_poly.pdbx_seq_one_letter_code
_entity_poly.pdbx_strand_id
1 'polypeptide(L)'
;EELNRIYSKITELINAQETTRQDIDLLILNIRLLETNMNNIEQTCFTINTHPLVIDDKFTLIKTTTERELDLLTLSPVYRTMRYPKESFVSLISNDRYLMMHQQPNLCLVDREMNIVKQKLWSYGPIWDMCWSSTLDKFIVLEKNNIYLVDENKMSVDHVYRIVER
;
A
#
# COMPACT_ATOMS: atom_id res chain seq x y z
N GLU A 1 -65.79 33.69 -25.40
CA GLU A 1 -64.81 33.06 -24.50
C GLU A 1 -64.07 31.88 -25.14
N GLU A 2 -64.74 30.94 -25.80
CA GLU A 2 -64.08 29.78 -26.41
C GLU A 2 -63.01 30.13 -27.46
N LEU A 3 -63.24 31.14 -28.30
CA LEU A 3 -62.28 31.60 -29.30
C LEU A 3 -60.95 32.04 -28.65
N ASN A 4 -61.02 32.81 -27.55
CA ASN A 4 -59.83 33.26 -26.82
C ASN A 4 -59.10 32.10 -26.15
N ARG A 5 -59.82 31.07 -25.67
CA ARG A 5 -59.22 29.85 -25.11
C ARG A 5 -58.45 29.06 -26.17
N ILE A 6 -58.98 28.99 -27.40
CA ILE A 6 -58.31 28.35 -28.53
C ILE A 6 -57.04 29.11 -28.91
N TYR A 7 -57.10 30.45 -29.04
CA TYR A 7 -55.92 31.27 -29.35
C TYR A 7 -54.82 31.17 -28.28
N SER A 8 -55.19 31.15 -27.00
CA SER A 8 -54.22 30.94 -25.91
C SER A 8 -53.51 29.59 -26.05
N LYS A 9 -54.27 28.51 -26.31
CA LYS A 9 -53.74 27.16 -26.43
C LYS A 9 -52.88 26.97 -27.68
N ILE A 10 -53.22 27.63 -28.79
CA ILE A 10 -52.37 27.66 -30.00
C ILE A 10 -51.04 28.35 -29.70
N THR A 11 -51.07 29.49 -28.99
CA THR A 11 -49.85 30.24 -28.63
C THR A 11 -48.94 29.42 -27.72
N GLU A 12 -49.50 28.73 -26.72
CA GLU A 12 -48.76 27.82 -25.86
C GLU A 12 -48.10 26.67 -26.66
N LEU A 13 -48.85 26.05 -27.58
CA LEU A 13 -48.33 24.97 -28.41
C LEU A 13 -47.22 25.44 -29.35
N ILE A 14 -47.33 26.63 -29.93
CA ILE A 14 -46.28 27.23 -30.78
C ILE A 14 -45.00 27.46 -29.95
N ASN A 15 -45.12 28.08 -28.78
CA ASN A 15 -43.97 28.34 -27.91
C ASN A 15 -43.31 27.04 -27.42
N ALA A 16 -44.11 26.02 -27.08
CA ALA A 16 -43.59 24.72 -26.68
C ALA A 16 -42.88 23.99 -27.84
N GLN A 17 -43.42 24.08 -29.05
CA GLN A 17 -42.79 23.53 -30.26
C GLN A 17 -41.46 24.23 -30.57
N GLU A 18 -41.40 25.56 -30.42
CA GLU A 18 -40.19 26.35 -30.64
C GLU A 18 -39.10 26.05 -29.60
N THR A 19 -39.48 25.91 -28.33
CA THR A 19 -38.57 25.50 -27.24
C THR A 19 -38.03 24.09 -27.50
N THR A 20 -38.91 23.14 -27.85
CA THR A 20 -38.50 21.76 -28.17
C THR A 20 -37.52 21.72 -29.34
N ARG A 21 -37.72 22.57 -30.35
CA ARG A 21 -36.82 22.69 -31.49
C ARG A 21 -35.43 23.18 -31.08
N GLN A 22 -35.37 24.20 -30.23
CA GLN A 22 -34.10 24.71 -29.70
C GLN A 22 -33.36 23.66 -28.88
N ASP A 23 -34.07 22.89 -28.06
CA ASP A 23 -33.49 21.80 -27.28
C ASP A 23 -32.93 20.69 -28.19
N ILE A 24 -33.64 20.35 -29.27
CA ILE A 24 -33.17 19.39 -30.28
C ILE A 24 -31.90 19.91 -30.97
N ASP A 25 -31.88 21.18 -31.38
CA ASP A 25 -30.71 21.79 -32.02
C ASP A 25 -29.48 21.78 -31.09
N LEU A 26 -29.69 22.03 -29.78
CA LEU A 26 -28.65 21.99 -28.77
C LEU A 26 -28.14 20.55 -28.52
N LEU A 27 -29.03 19.56 -28.50
CA LEU A 27 -28.65 18.15 -28.42
C LEU A 27 -27.84 17.70 -29.64
N ILE A 28 -28.23 18.10 -30.85
CA ILE A 28 -27.48 17.80 -32.08
C ILE A 28 -26.06 18.39 -32.01
N LEU A 29 -25.91 19.62 -31.53
CA LEU A 29 -24.60 20.24 -31.35
C LEU A 29 -23.72 19.46 -30.36
N ASN A 30 -24.29 19.06 -29.22
CA ASN A 30 -23.56 18.29 -28.21
C ASN A 30 -23.14 16.91 -28.71
N ILE A 31 -24.00 16.23 -29.47
CA ILE A 31 -23.68 14.93 -30.10
C ILE A 31 -22.50 15.09 -31.06
N ARG A 32 -22.53 16.10 -31.94
CA ARG A 32 -21.43 16.36 -32.88
C ARG A 32 -20.11 16.69 -32.18
N LEU A 33 -20.17 17.43 -31.07
CA LEU A 33 -18.99 17.74 -30.26
C LEU A 33 -18.40 16.47 -29.63
N LEU A 34 -19.26 15.59 -29.09
CA LEU A 34 -18.85 14.29 -28.55
C LEU A 34 -18.21 13.39 -29.61
N GLU A 35 -18.82 13.29 -30.79
CA GLU A 35 -18.26 12.53 -31.92
C GLU A 35 -16.88 13.07 -32.33
N THR A 36 -16.71 14.39 -32.37
CA THR A 36 -15.42 15.03 -32.68
C THR A 36 -14.38 14.70 -31.61
N ASN A 37 -14.75 14.79 -30.33
CA ASN A 37 -13.84 14.46 -29.23
C ASN A 37 -13.45 12.97 -29.23
N MET A 38 -14.39 12.09 -29.54
CA MET A 38 -14.13 10.64 -29.61
C MET A 38 -13.19 10.31 -30.77
N ASN A 39 -13.42 10.89 -31.95
CA ASN A 39 -12.51 10.77 -33.10
C ASN A 39 -11.10 11.29 -32.77
N ASN A 40 -10.98 12.41 -32.03
CA ASN A 40 -9.68 12.93 -31.61
C ASN A 40 -8.94 11.98 -30.65
N ILE A 41 -9.67 11.35 -29.72
CA ILE A 41 -9.10 10.35 -28.79
C ILE A 41 -8.64 9.10 -29.55
N GLU A 42 -9.44 8.59 -30.48
CA GLU A 42 -9.07 7.44 -31.32
C GLU A 42 -7.83 7.73 -32.18
N GLN A 43 -7.68 8.97 -32.65
CA GLN A 43 -6.50 9.41 -33.39
C GLN A 43 -5.28 9.70 -32.49
N THR A 44 -5.47 9.75 -31.17
CA THR A 44 -4.38 9.93 -30.21
C THR A 44 -3.68 8.59 -29.99
N CYS A 45 -2.78 8.23 -30.91
CA CYS A 45 -1.88 7.11 -30.69
C CYS A 45 -0.74 7.52 -29.75
N PHE A 46 -0.62 6.84 -28.61
CA PHE A 46 0.57 6.94 -27.76
C PHE A 46 1.62 5.99 -28.29
N THR A 47 2.73 6.53 -28.79
CA THR A 47 3.89 5.72 -29.13
C THR A 47 4.58 5.28 -27.84
N ILE A 48 4.29 4.06 -27.40
CA ILE A 48 5.03 3.43 -26.30
C ILE A 48 6.29 2.82 -26.90
N ASN A 49 7.41 3.52 -26.78
CA ASN A 49 8.72 2.97 -27.11
C ASN A 49 9.14 2.00 -26.01
N THR A 50 8.76 0.73 -26.13
CA THR A 50 9.30 -0.33 -25.30
C THR A 50 10.64 -0.77 -25.89
N HIS A 51 11.72 -0.43 -25.22
CA HIS A 51 13.01 -1.05 -25.49
C HIS A 51 13.11 -2.32 -24.65
N PRO A 52 13.45 -3.47 -25.24
CA PRO A 52 13.79 -4.63 -24.44
C PRO A 52 14.92 -4.25 -23.50
N LEU A 53 14.75 -4.54 -22.21
CA LEU A 53 15.82 -4.43 -21.24
C LEU A 53 16.85 -5.51 -21.59
N VAL A 54 17.84 -5.14 -22.41
CA VAL A 54 19.00 -5.99 -22.67
C VAL A 54 19.87 -5.93 -21.43
N ILE A 55 19.65 -6.88 -20.51
CA ILE A 55 20.54 -7.14 -19.40
C ILE A 55 21.79 -7.80 -20.01
N ASP A 56 22.75 -6.98 -20.46
CA ASP A 56 24.13 -7.41 -20.70
C ASP A 56 24.70 -7.86 -19.34
N ASP A 57 25.61 -8.84 -19.31
CA ASP A 57 26.28 -9.35 -18.10
C ASP A 57 26.98 -8.22 -17.30
N LYS A 58 27.12 -7.05 -17.93
CA LYS A 58 27.65 -5.80 -17.34
C LYS A 58 26.63 -5.00 -16.50
N PHE A 59 25.32 -5.18 -16.70
CA PHE A 59 24.27 -4.50 -15.92
C PHE A 59 23.92 -5.24 -14.63
N THR A 60 24.18 -6.55 -14.58
CA THR A 60 24.27 -7.31 -13.34
C THR A 60 25.72 -7.39 -12.88
N LEU A 61 26.42 -6.25 -12.84
CA LEU A 61 27.47 -6.13 -11.85
C LEU A 61 26.77 -5.91 -10.50
N ILE A 62 26.21 -7.00 -9.95
CA ILE A 62 26.38 -7.20 -8.52
C ILE A 62 27.87 -7.03 -8.37
N LYS A 63 28.33 -5.94 -7.72
CA LYS A 63 29.65 -5.97 -7.12
C LYS A 63 29.57 -7.18 -6.20
N THR A 64 29.93 -8.35 -6.70
CA THR A 64 30.65 -9.34 -5.95
C THR A 64 31.77 -8.51 -5.39
N THR A 65 31.55 -8.00 -4.18
CA THR A 65 32.60 -7.46 -3.35
C THR A 65 33.69 -8.48 -3.49
N THR A 66 34.72 -8.10 -4.26
CA THR A 66 36.03 -8.72 -4.38
C THR A 66 36.18 -9.81 -3.35
N GLU A 67 36.27 -11.06 -3.80
CA GLU A 67 36.81 -12.28 -3.16
C GLU A 67 37.56 -12.08 -1.82
N ARG A 68 36.86 -11.47 -0.88
CA ARG A 68 36.77 -11.85 0.49
C ARG A 68 35.38 -12.45 0.48
N GLU A 69 35.30 -13.67 -0.05
CA GLU A 69 34.31 -14.61 0.47
C GLU A 69 34.29 -14.36 1.97
N LEU A 70 33.13 -13.96 2.48
CA LEU A 70 32.95 -13.79 3.90
C LEU A 70 33.21 -15.18 4.45
N ASP A 71 34.46 -15.43 4.86
CA ASP A 71 34.95 -16.78 5.10
C ASP A 71 34.17 -17.26 6.31
N LEU A 72 33.11 -18.02 6.07
CA LEU A 72 32.22 -18.50 7.13
C LEU A 72 33.00 -19.46 8.05
N LEU A 73 34.17 -19.93 7.64
CA LEU A 73 35.10 -20.68 8.48
C LEU A 73 35.83 -19.77 9.50
N THR A 74 35.90 -18.46 9.28
CA THR A 74 36.39 -17.47 10.26
C THR A 74 35.33 -17.03 11.27
N LEU A 75 34.05 -17.36 11.03
CA LEU A 75 33.02 -17.09 12.02
C LEU A 75 33.30 -17.91 13.27
N SER A 76 33.11 -17.27 14.42
CA SER A 76 33.11 -18.01 15.69
C SER A 76 32.05 -19.11 15.62
N PRO A 77 32.30 -20.26 16.27
CA PRO A 77 31.32 -21.34 16.34
C PRO A 77 29.99 -20.81 16.87
N VAL A 78 28.90 -21.41 16.40
CA VAL A 78 27.55 -21.05 16.84
C VAL A 78 27.50 -21.06 18.36
N TYR A 79 27.33 -19.89 18.97
CA TYR A 79 27.32 -19.75 20.42
C TYR A 79 26.11 -20.46 21.05
N ARG A 80 24.92 -20.28 20.47
CA ARG A 80 23.69 -20.92 20.92
C ARG A 80 22.63 -20.93 19.81
N THR A 81 21.79 -21.95 19.81
CA THR A 81 20.64 -22.06 18.91
C THR A 81 19.33 -22.07 19.69
N MET A 82 18.34 -21.31 19.25
CA MET A 82 16.96 -21.40 19.75
C MET A 82 16.11 -22.10 18.70
N ARG A 83 15.30 -23.09 19.11
CA ARG A 83 14.33 -23.72 18.22
C ARG A 83 13.14 -22.79 18.06
N TYR A 84 12.83 -22.46 16.81
CA TYR A 84 11.68 -21.64 16.46
C TYR A 84 10.52 -22.53 15.99
N PRO A 85 9.29 -22.33 16.49
CA PRO A 85 8.14 -23.10 16.02
C PRO A 85 7.86 -22.81 14.54
N LYS A 86 7.59 -23.86 13.75
CA LYS A 86 7.47 -23.79 12.27
C LYS A 86 6.34 -22.90 11.76
N GLU A 87 5.41 -22.49 12.61
CA GLU A 87 4.14 -21.86 12.24
C GLU A 87 4.13 -20.34 12.37
N SER A 88 5.26 -19.72 12.75
CA SER A 88 5.34 -18.28 12.94
C SER A 88 6.18 -17.63 11.82
N PHE A 89 5.71 -16.50 11.28
CA PHE A 89 6.50 -15.72 10.31
C PHE A 89 7.72 -15.11 11.00
N VAL A 90 8.88 -15.16 10.35
CA VAL A 90 10.18 -14.78 10.95
C VAL A 90 10.34 -13.25 10.90
N SER A 91 9.56 -12.53 11.69
CA SER A 91 9.88 -11.14 12.01
C SER A 91 10.77 -11.14 13.25
N LEU A 92 11.99 -10.65 13.11
CA LEU A 92 13.01 -10.56 14.15
C LEU A 92 13.65 -9.18 14.11
N ILE A 93 13.83 -8.55 15.26
CA ILE A 93 14.49 -7.24 15.36
C ILE A 93 15.24 -7.11 16.68
N SER A 94 16.37 -6.40 16.70
CA SER A 94 17.16 -6.16 17.92
C SER A 94 17.29 -4.67 18.23
N ASN A 95 17.46 -4.35 19.51
CA ASN A 95 17.80 -3.02 20.01
C ASN A 95 19.10 -3.00 20.86
N ASP A 96 20.07 -3.85 20.49
CA ASP A 96 21.37 -4.09 21.14
C ASP A 96 21.32 -4.78 22.51
N ARG A 97 20.20 -4.65 23.23
CA ARG A 97 19.96 -5.27 24.53
C ARG A 97 19.14 -6.54 24.41
N TYR A 98 18.08 -6.48 23.63
CA TYR A 98 17.15 -7.58 23.42
C TYR A 98 16.96 -7.85 21.94
N LEU A 99 16.55 -9.09 21.65
CA LEU A 99 15.98 -9.50 20.38
C LEU A 99 14.47 -9.64 20.58
N MET A 100 13.69 -8.87 19.86
CA MET A 100 12.24 -9.04 19.77
C MET A 100 11.92 -10.02 18.65
N MET A 101 11.08 -10.99 18.98
CA MET A 101 10.65 -12.02 18.04
C MET A 101 9.18 -12.34 18.25
N HIS A 102 8.47 -12.57 17.14
CA HIS A 102 7.13 -13.14 17.21
C HIS A 102 7.25 -14.66 17.38
N GLN A 103 6.69 -15.23 18.43
CA GLN A 103 6.52 -16.68 18.58
C GLN A 103 5.04 -16.94 18.81
N GLN A 104 4.30 -17.20 17.73
CA GLN A 104 2.85 -17.34 17.75
C GLN A 104 2.37 -18.12 18.99
N PRO A 105 1.47 -17.55 19.82
CA PRO A 105 0.73 -16.29 19.62
C PRO A 105 1.36 -15.07 20.34
N ASN A 106 2.60 -15.17 20.83
CA ASN A 106 3.23 -14.16 21.68
C ASN A 106 4.27 -13.33 20.93
N LEU A 107 4.40 -12.07 21.33
CA LEU A 107 5.59 -11.27 21.08
C LEU A 107 6.54 -11.43 22.26
N CYS A 108 7.77 -11.87 21.99
CA CYS A 108 8.76 -12.24 22.99
C CYS A 108 9.97 -11.31 22.90
N LEU A 109 10.53 -10.94 24.06
CA LEU A 109 11.86 -10.38 24.19
C LEU A 109 12.82 -11.46 24.65
N VAL A 110 13.95 -11.54 23.96
CA VAL A 110 14.99 -12.53 24.18
C VAL A 110 16.29 -11.81 24.55
N ASP A 111 16.98 -12.30 25.57
CA ASP A 111 18.29 -11.79 25.99
C ASP A 111 19.44 -12.32 25.10
N ARG A 112 20.67 -11.87 25.38
CA ARG A 112 21.86 -12.29 24.63
C ARG A 112 22.17 -13.78 24.82
N GLU A 113 21.74 -14.32 25.95
CA GLU A 113 21.82 -15.72 26.30
C GLU A 113 20.74 -16.56 25.61
N MET A 114 19.90 -16.00 24.73
CA MET A 114 18.81 -16.69 24.03
C MET A 114 17.76 -17.27 24.99
N ASN A 115 17.45 -16.59 26.08
CA ASN A 115 16.32 -16.87 26.96
C ASN A 115 15.20 -15.85 26.74
N ILE A 116 13.95 -16.31 26.77
CA ILE A 116 12.80 -15.41 26.74
C ILE A 116 12.68 -14.73 28.11
N VAL A 117 12.96 -13.42 28.16
CA VAL A 117 12.91 -12.64 29.40
C VAL A 117 11.53 -12.06 29.67
N LYS A 118 10.79 -11.74 28.60
CA LYS A 118 9.41 -11.25 28.68
C LYS A 118 8.63 -11.72 27.46
N GLN A 119 7.33 -11.90 27.64
CA GLN A 119 6.43 -12.23 26.55
C GLN A 119 5.06 -11.58 26.77
N LYS A 120 4.37 -11.29 25.68
CA LYS A 120 3.00 -10.78 25.70
C LYS A 120 2.20 -11.39 24.57
N LEU A 121 0.94 -11.72 24.84
CA LEU A 121 0.01 -12.19 23.82
C LEU A 121 -0.14 -11.12 22.73
N TRP A 122 0.09 -11.52 21.48
CA TRP A 122 -0.09 -10.71 20.29
C TRP A 122 -1.42 -11.08 19.62
N SER A 123 -2.46 -10.29 19.90
CA SER A 123 -3.83 -10.56 19.43
C SER A 123 -4.25 -9.71 18.23
N TYR A 124 -3.31 -8.96 17.63
CA TYR A 124 -3.63 -7.92 16.63
C TYR A 124 -3.61 -8.43 15.18
N GLY A 125 -3.10 -9.63 14.93
CA GLY A 125 -3.02 -10.24 13.60
C GLY A 125 -1.59 -10.58 13.18
N PRO A 126 -1.37 -10.95 11.91
CA PRO A 126 -0.03 -11.24 11.40
C PRO A 126 0.87 -10.01 11.42
N ILE A 127 2.11 -10.18 11.89
CA ILE A 127 3.15 -9.16 11.82
C ILE A 127 3.79 -9.21 10.44
N TRP A 128 3.80 -8.07 9.76
CA TRP A 128 4.42 -7.90 8.45
C TRP A 128 5.88 -7.52 8.57
N ASP A 129 6.19 -6.60 9.49
CA ASP A 129 7.55 -6.16 9.73
C ASP A 129 7.72 -5.58 11.15
N MET A 130 8.95 -5.47 11.60
CA MET A 130 9.31 -4.83 12.85
C MET A 130 10.61 -4.05 12.72
N CYS A 131 10.69 -2.89 13.37
CA CYS A 131 11.94 -2.14 13.48
C CYS A 131 12.12 -1.56 14.88
N TRP A 132 13.37 -1.21 15.22
CA TRP A 132 13.67 -0.49 16.43
C TRP A 132 13.88 0.99 16.09
N SER A 133 13.27 1.88 16.87
CA SER A 133 13.52 3.32 16.76
C SER A 133 14.26 3.81 17.99
N SER A 134 15.53 4.19 17.81
CA SER A 134 16.34 4.82 18.85
C SER A 134 15.82 6.20 19.26
N THR A 135 15.10 6.88 18.37
CA THR A 135 14.48 8.19 18.66
C THR A 135 13.29 8.05 19.60
N LEU A 136 12.51 6.97 19.45
CA LEU A 136 11.33 6.72 20.28
C LEU A 136 11.64 5.83 21.49
N ASP A 137 12.82 5.19 21.51
CA ASP A 137 13.21 4.14 22.45
C ASP A 137 12.15 3.03 22.54
N LYS A 138 11.59 2.66 21.39
CA LYS A 138 10.52 1.65 21.26
C LYS A 138 10.68 0.82 20.01
N PHE A 139 10.16 -0.42 20.09
CA PHE A 139 9.95 -1.24 18.91
C PHE A 139 8.71 -0.77 18.17
N ILE A 140 8.78 -0.74 16.85
CA ILE A 140 7.68 -0.45 15.96
C ILE A 140 7.27 -1.79 15.33
N VAL A 141 6.01 -2.16 15.45
CA VAL A 141 5.46 -3.39 14.90
C VAL A 141 4.40 -3.03 13.87
N LEU A 142 4.61 -3.51 12.64
CA LEU A 142 3.69 -3.33 11.53
C LEU A 142 2.77 -4.54 11.41
N GLU A 143 1.49 -4.29 11.64
CA GLU A 143 0.38 -5.16 11.25
C GLU A 143 -0.22 -4.58 9.95
N LYS A 144 -0.94 -5.39 9.18
CA LYS A 144 -1.41 -5.08 7.82
C LYS A 144 -1.81 -3.62 7.62
N ASN A 145 -2.66 -3.10 8.50
CA ASN A 145 -3.16 -1.73 8.42
C ASN A 145 -2.86 -0.91 9.67
N ASN A 146 -2.04 -1.39 10.58
CA ASN A 146 -1.86 -0.77 11.89
C ASN A 146 -0.40 -0.73 12.30
N ILE A 147 -0.01 0.38 12.92
CA ILE A 147 1.31 0.57 13.51
C ILE A 147 1.16 0.55 15.02
N TYR A 148 1.93 -0.32 15.67
CA TYR A 148 2.00 -0.42 17.12
C TYR A 148 3.39 -0.05 17.61
N LEU A 149 3.46 0.56 18.79
CA LEU A 149 4.69 0.76 19.53
C LEU A 149 4.74 -0.20 20.71
N VAL A 150 5.88 -0.87 20.88
CA VAL A 150 6.12 -1.81 21.97
C VAL A 150 7.25 -1.30 22.85
N ASP A 151 6.94 -1.10 24.12
CA ASP A 151 7.87 -0.69 25.16
C ASP A 151 8.56 -1.92 25.76
N GLU A 152 9.89 -1.97 25.74
CA GLU A 152 10.66 -3.13 26.23
C GLU A 152 10.58 -3.34 27.75
N ASN A 153 10.40 -2.25 28.50
CA ASN A 153 10.43 -2.27 29.95
C ASN A 153 9.12 -2.81 30.50
N LYS A 154 8.00 -2.38 29.91
CA LYS A 154 6.66 -2.75 30.36
C LYS A 154 6.01 -3.84 29.51
N MET A 155 6.53 -4.14 28.33
CA MET A 155 5.82 -4.89 27.28
C MET A 155 4.44 -4.29 27.00
N SER A 156 4.26 -2.96 27.15
CA SER A 156 3.03 -2.30 26.72
C SER A 156 3.02 -2.21 25.20
N VAL A 157 1.84 -2.38 24.62
CA VAL A 157 1.62 -2.30 23.17
C VAL A 157 0.63 -1.17 22.96
N ASP A 158 1.10 -0.09 22.34
CA ASP A 158 0.33 1.11 22.10
C ASP A 158 -0.02 1.17 20.61
N HIS A 159 -1.30 1.27 20.26
CA HIS A 159 -1.71 1.54 18.88
C HIS A 159 -1.48 3.01 18.57
N VAL A 160 -0.79 3.30 17.47
CA VAL A 160 -0.42 4.67 17.11
C VAL A 160 -1.12 5.16 15.86
N TYR A 161 -1.25 4.31 14.86
CA TYR A 161 -1.74 4.75 13.57
C TYR A 161 -2.41 3.63 12.81
N ARG A 162 -3.43 3.98 12.02
CA ARG A 162 -4.07 3.10 11.05
C ARG A 162 -3.72 3.59 9.65
N ILE A 163 -3.08 2.72 8.87
CA ILE A 163 -2.80 2.94 7.45
C ILE A 163 -4.15 2.86 6.71
N VAL A 164 -4.56 3.97 6.11
CA VAL A 164 -5.77 4.05 5.29
C VAL A 164 -5.31 3.96 3.83
N GLU A 165 -5.64 2.85 3.17
CA GLU A 165 -5.47 2.73 1.72
C GLU A 165 -6.37 3.77 1.03
N ARG A 166 -5.79 4.55 0.12
CA ARG A 166 -6.50 5.54 -0.71
C ARG A 166 -7.11 4.88 -1.94
#